data_AF-A0A397VVU1-F1
#
_entry.id   AF-A0A397VVU1-F1
#
_cell.length_a   1.000
_cell.length_b   1.000
_cell.length_c   1.000
_cell.angle_alpha   90.00
_cell.angle_beta   90.00
_cell.angle_gamma   90.00
#
_symmetry.space_group_name_H-M   'P 1'
#
loop_
_entity.id
_entity.type
_entity.pdbx_description
1 polymer ?
#
loop_
_entity_poly.entity_id
_entity_poly.type
_entity_poly.pdbx_seq_one_letter_code
_entity_poly.pdbx_strand_id
1 'polypeptide(L)' 'MRGNVDVQKALDDHYRSLHEYNAIKDIGQMLFGKCAELDGITTKEIYERFGLELDD' A
#
# COMPACT_ATOMS: atom_id res chain seq x y z
N MET A 1 19.28 29.21 -9.43
CA MET A 1 17.84 28.98 -9.15
C MET A 1 17.25 27.74 -9.86
N ARG A 2 17.80 27.26 -10.99
CA ARG A 2 17.25 26.08 -11.72
C ARG A 2 17.31 24.74 -10.96
N GLY A 3 18.36 24.48 -10.18
CA GLY A 3 18.50 23.21 -9.44
C GLY A 3 17.57 23.03 -8.23
N ASN A 4 16.97 24.11 -7.71
CA ASN A 4 16.07 24.03 -6.56
C ASN A 4 14.66 23.56 -6.97
N VAL A 5 14.24 23.94 -8.18
CA VAL A 5 12.93 23.55 -8.75
C VAL A 5 12.89 22.07 -9.12
N ASP A 6 14.01 21.52 -9.61
CA ASP A 6 14.10 20.11 -10.01
C ASP A 6 14.03 19.15 -8.80
N VAL A 7 14.68 19.54 -7.69
CA VAL A 7 14.63 18.78 -6.43
C VAL A 7 13.22 18.80 -5.83
N GLN A 8 12.55 19.96 -5.84
CA GLN A 8 11.17 20.05 -5.34
C GLN A 8 10.23 19.17 -6.16
N LYS A 9 10.36 19.20 -7.50
CA LYS A 9 9.56 18.36 -8.38
C LYS A 9 9.80 16.87 -8.12
N ALA A 10 11.05 16.46 -7.93
CA ALA A 10 11.39 15.07 -7.62
C ALA A 10 10.80 14.60 -6.27
N LEU A 11 10.81 15.47 -5.25
CA LEU A 11 10.18 15.19 -3.97
C LEU A 11 8.65 15.07 -4.10
N ASP A 12 8.01 16.00 -4.80
CA ASP A 12 6.57 15.97 -5.01
C ASP A 12 6.12 14.74 -5.80
N ASP A 13 6.90 14.35 -6.82
CA ASP A 13 6.67 13.12 -7.59
C ASP A 13 6.82 11.87 -6.68
N HIS A 14 7.81 11.86 -5.78
CA HIS A 14 7.99 10.77 -4.82
C HIS A 14 6.85 10.69 -3.79
N TYR A 15 6.41 11.82 -3.25
CA TYR A 15 5.24 11.89 -2.36
C TYR A 15 3.98 11.35 -3.04
N ARG A 16 3.74 11.75 -4.30
CA ARG A 16 2.59 11.24 -5.06
C ARG A 16 2.66 9.72 -5.21
N SER A 17 3.80 9.17 -5.62
CA SER A 17 3.96 7.72 -5.77
C SER A 17 3.74 6.97 -4.45
N LEU A 18 4.24 7.52 -3.33
CA LEU A 18 4.03 6.91 -2.02
C LEU A 18 2.55 6.95 -1.60
N HIS A 19 1.85 8.05 -1.85
CA HIS A 19 0.42 8.16 -1.58
C HIS A 19 -0.42 7.21 -2.44
N GLU A 20 -0.08 7.07 -3.73
CA GLU A 20 -0.74 6.11 -4.63
C GLU A 20 -0.52 4.66 -4.17
N TYR A 21 0.72 4.32 -3.79
CA TYR A 21 1.06 3.01 -3.23
C TYR A 21 0.25 2.74 -1.95
N ASN A 22 0.25 3.67 -1.00
CA ASN A 22 -0.50 3.52 0.25
C ASN A 22 -2.00 3.38 0.01
N ALA A 23 -2.57 4.16 -0.91
CA ALA A 23 -3.99 4.06 -1.25
C ALA A 23 -4.36 2.67 -1.78
N ILE A 24 -3.53 2.09 -2.65
CA ILE A 24 -3.74 0.73 -3.18
C ILE A 24 -3.56 -0.31 -2.07
N LYS A 25 -2.52 -0.16 -1.24
CA LYS A 25 -2.25 -1.03 -0.08
C LYS A 25 -3.50 -1.07 0.81
N ASP A 26 -3.99 0.08 1.26
CA ASP A 26 -5.13 0.22 2.17
C ASP A 26 -6.40 -0.43 1.60
N ILE A 27 -6.69 -0.20 0.31
CA ILE A 27 -7.82 -0.86 -0.38
C ILE A 27 -7.65 -2.39 -0.35
N GLY A 28 -6.46 -2.89 -0.65
CA GLY A 28 -6.14 -4.31 -0.59
C GLY A 28 -6.34 -4.90 0.80
N GLN A 29 -5.86 -4.21 1.86
CA GLN A 29 -6.02 -4.69 3.23
C GLN A 29 -7.50 -4.72 3.66
N MET A 30 -8.30 -3.72 3.27
CA MET A 30 -9.75 -3.71 3.52
C MET A 30 -10.46 -4.89 2.86
N LEU A 31 -10.12 -5.18 1.60
CA LEU A 31 -10.68 -6.31 0.87
C LEU A 31 -10.28 -7.65 1.51
N PHE A 32 -9.01 -7.80 1.88
CA PHE A 32 -8.55 -9.00 2.58
C PHE A 32 -9.21 -9.19 3.94
N GLY A 33 -9.45 -8.11 4.70
CA GLY A 33 -10.21 -8.19 5.95
C GLY A 33 -11.63 -8.73 5.73
N LYS A 34 -12.31 -8.28 4.66
CA LYS A 34 -13.65 -8.79 4.31
C LYS A 34 -13.62 -10.24 3.84
N CYS A 35 -12.64 -10.63 3.03
CA CYS A 35 -12.48 -12.01 2.59
C CYS A 35 -12.16 -12.94 3.76
N ALA A 36 -11.28 -12.52 4.69
CA ALA A 36 -10.96 -13.29 5.88
C ALA A 36 -12.20 -13.50 6.78
N GLU A 37 -13.02 -12.45 6.96
CA GLU A 37 -14.31 -12.51 7.66
C GLU A 37 -15.27 -13.53 7.02
N LEU A 38 -15.39 -13.54 5.68
CA LEU A 38 -16.24 -14.46 4.94
C LEU A 38 -15.74 -15.92 5.00
N ASP A 39 -14.43 -16.10 4.92
CA ASP A 39 -13.78 -17.43 4.93
C ASP A 39 -13.63 -17.99 6.36
N GLY A 40 -13.93 -17.20 7.41
CA GLY A 40 -13.77 -17.59 8.81
C GLY A 40 -12.31 -17.79 9.22
N ILE A 41 -11.37 -17.18 8.49
CA ILE A 41 -9.93 -17.24 8.73
C ILE A 41 -9.41 -15.90 9.21
N THR A 42 -8.19 -15.87 9.71
CA THR A 42 -7.52 -14.64 10.12
C THR A 42 -6.96 -13.87 8.92
N THR A 43 -6.75 -12.56 9.10
CA THR A 43 -6.05 -11.73 8.12
C THR A 43 -4.62 -12.20 7.88
N LYS A 44 -3.97 -12.90 8.82
CA LYS A 44 -2.64 -13.47 8.59
C LYS A 44 -2.70 -14.62 7.58
N GLU A 45 -3.65 -15.53 7.75
CA GLU A 45 -3.84 -16.69 6.87
C GLU A 45 -4.18 -16.27 5.44
N ILE A 46 -4.97 -15.20 5.25
CA ILE A 46 -5.27 -14.71 3.90
C ILE A 46 -4.03 -14.10 3.24
N TYR A 47 -3.16 -13.39 3.97
CA TYR A 47 -1.90 -12.86 3.43
C TYR A 47 -0.96 -14.00 3.02
N GLU A 48 -0.79 -15.01 3.87
CA GLU A 48 0.01 -16.21 3.55
C GLU A 48 -0.53 -16.92 2.31
N ARG A 49 -1.85 -17.05 2.16
CA ARG A 49 -2.50 -17.66 0.99
C ARG A 49 -2.18 -16.94 -0.32
N PHE A 50 -2.03 -15.62 -0.29
CA PHE A 50 -1.66 -14.81 -1.44
C PHE A 50 -0.13 -14.59 -1.57
N GLY A 51 0.68 -15.20 -0.68
CA GLY A 51 2.14 -15.05 -0.68
C GLY A 51 2.59 -13.63 -0.32
N LEU A 52 1.81 -12.94 0.52
CA LEU A 52 2.07 -11.58 0.97
C LEU A 52 2.57 -11.59 2.40
N GLU A 53 3.50 -10.69 2.71
CA GLU A 53 3.90 -10.40 4.07
C GLU A 53 3.12 -9.20 4.61
N LEU A 54 2.78 -9.26 5.89
CA LEU A 54 2.13 -8.17 6.59
C LEU A 54 3.24 -7.25 7.12
N ASP A 55 3.95 -6.59 6.21
CA ASP A 55 5.00 -5.63 6.54
C ASP A 55 4.52 -4.20 6.22
N ASP A 56 4.99 -3.22 7.00
CA ASP A 56 4.63 -1.81 6.84
C ASP A 56 5.41 -1.11 5.71
#